data_AF-A0A8C8AD91-F1
#
_entry.id   AF-A0A8C8AD91-F1
#
_cell.length_a   1.000
_cell.length_b   1.000
_cell.length_c   1.000
_cell.angle_alpha   90.00
_cell.angle_beta   90.00
_cell.angle_gamma   90.00
#
_symmetry.space_group_name_H-M   'P 1'
#
loop_
_entity.id
_entity.type
_entity.pdbx_description
1 polymer ?
#
loop_
_entity_poly.entity_id
_entity_poly.type
_entity_poly.pdbx_seq_one_letter_code
_entity_poly.pdbx_strand_id
1 'polypeptide(L)'
;MKRQNVRTLALIMCTFTYLLVGAAVFDALESEEETAERRRLEAKSQELKNKYNLSAESYRELEWVVLKLKPHKAGVQWKFAGSFYFAITVITTIGTGFPPPRFFPMIPETLPRFPVTGYRRP
;
A
#
# COMPACT_ATOMS: atom_id res chain seq x y z
N MET A 1 29.00 4.73 -31.98
CA MET A 1 27.94 5.27 -31.09
C MET A 1 28.45 6.56 -30.44
N LYS A 2 27.64 7.63 -30.38
CA LYS A 2 28.04 8.88 -29.71
C LYS A 2 28.35 8.60 -28.24
N ARG A 3 29.43 9.18 -27.69
CA ARG A 3 29.85 9.01 -26.28
C ARG A 3 28.71 9.25 -25.26
N GLN A 4 27.76 10.12 -25.60
CA GLN A 4 26.58 10.40 -24.78
C GLN A 4 25.66 9.18 -24.65
N ASN A 5 25.39 8.46 -25.74
CA ASN A 5 24.51 7.28 -25.73
C ASN A 5 25.12 6.15 -24.91
N VAL A 6 26.44 5.99 -24.94
CA VAL A 6 27.15 4.98 -24.13
C VAL A 6 27.03 5.29 -22.65
N ARG A 7 27.16 6.56 -22.25
CA ARG A 7 26.99 7.00 -20.86
C ARG A 7 25.57 6.76 -20.35
N THR A 8 24.55 7.14 -21.13
CA THR A 8 23.15 6.91 -20.75
C THR A 8 22.83 5.43 -20.62
N LEU A 9 23.30 4.61 -21.56
CA LEU A 9 23.05 3.17 -21.55
C LEU A 9 23.77 2.48 -20.38
N ALA A 10 25.00 2.90 -20.07
CA ALA A 10 25.72 2.44 -18.87
C ALA A 10 25.00 2.81 -17.57
N LEU A 11 24.45 4.03 -17.46
CA LEU A 11 23.67 4.43 -16.28
C LEU A 11 22.39 3.63 -16.13
N ILE A 12 21.66 3.37 -17.23
CA ILE A 12 20.45 2.54 -17.19
C ILE A 12 20.79 1.13 -16.70
N MET A 13 21.84 0.52 -17.23
CA MET A 13 22.27 -0.83 -16.82
C MET A 13 22.74 -0.86 -15.35
N CYS A 14 23.44 0.19 -14.90
CA CYS A 14 23.86 0.32 -13.50
C CYS A 14 22.65 0.46 -12.55
N THR A 15 21.68 1.30 -12.89
CA THR A 15 20.45 1.44 -12.09
C THR A 15 19.65 0.15 -12.06
N PHE A 16 19.53 -0.56 -13.20
CA PHE A 16 18.82 -1.83 -13.25
C PHE A 16 19.48 -2.89 -12.36
N THR A 17 20.80 -3.03 -12.45
CA THR A 17 21.56 -3.97 -11.60
C THR A 17 21.45 -3.61 -10.13
N TYR A 18 21.52 -2.32 -9.77
CA TYR A 18 21.30 -1.83 -8.41
C TYR A 18 19.91 -2.20 -7.88
N LEU A 19 18.85 -2.02 -8.69
CA LEU A 19 17.48 -2.40 -8.31
C LEU A 19 17.34 -3.91 -8.11
N LEU A 20 17.94 -4.74 -8.97
CA LEU A 20 17.90 -6.20 -8.84
C LEU A 20 18.63 -6.68 -7.58
N VAL A 21 19.80 -6.12 -7.29
CA VAL A 21 20.53 -6.43 -6.05
C VAL A 21 19.73 -5.99 -4.84
N GLY A 22 19.18 -4.76 -4.85
CA GLY A 22 18.31 -4.28 -3.78
C GLY A 22 17.11 -5.20 -3.56
N ALA A 23 16.42 -5.62 -4.62
CA ALA A 23 15.30 -6.54 -4.54
C ALA A 23 15.70 -7.89 -3.92
N ALA A 24 16.82 -8.48 -4.33
CA ALA A 24 17.30 -9.74 -3.75
C ALA A 24 17.69 -9.60 -2.28
N VAL A 25 18.29 -8.47 -1.88
CA VAL A 25 18.63 -8.19 -0.49
C VAL A 25 17.37 -8.01 0.36
N PHE A 26 16.40 -7.22 -0.10
CA PHE A 26 15.13 -7.05 0.62
C PHE A 26 14.33 -8.35 0.71
N ASP A 27 14.29 -9.15 -0.36
CA ASP A 27 13.65 -10.46 -0.35
C ASP A 27 14.30 -11.39 0.68
N ALA A 28 15.63 -11.47 0.74
CA ALA A 28 16.33 -12.30 1.71
C ALA A 28 16.17 -11.82 3.17
N LEU A 29 15.99 -10.52 3.39
CA LEU A 29 15.88 -9.95 4.74
C LEU A 29 14.46 -9.92 5.29
N GLU A 30 13.46 -9.63 4.44
CA GLU A 30 12.10 -9.33 4.90
C GLU A 30 11.10 -10.48 4.61
N SER A 31 11.38 -11.36 3.64
CA SER A 31 10.38 -12.37 3.21
C SER A 31 10.03 -13.41 4.28
N GLU A 32 11.02 -13.85 5.08
CA GLU A 32 10.80 -14.82 6.15
C GLU A 32 9.95 -14.22 7.29
N GLU A 33 10.30 -13.01 7.72
CA GLU A 33 9.58 -12.29 8.77
C GLU A 33 8.16 -11.95 8.33
N GLU A 34 7.96 -11.45 7.11
CA GLU A 34 6.62 -11.17 6.55
C GLU A 34 5.77 -12.45 6.50
N THR A 35 6.33 -13.57 6.04
CA THR A 35 5.61 -14.84 5.96
C THR A 35 5.25 -15.37 7.35
N ALA A 36 6.17 -15.26 8.32
CA ALA A 36 5.94 -15.67 9.70
C ALA A 36 4.87 -14.80 10.38
N GLU A 37 4.95 -13.48 10.19
CA GLU A 37 3.96 -12.54 10.70
C GLU A 37 2.58 -12.79 10.08
N ARG A 38 2.51 -13.00 8.76
CA ARG A 38 1.28 -13.34 8.04
C ARG A 38 0.63 -14.60 8.62
N ARG A 39 1.39 -15.68 8.83
CA ARG A 39 0.89 -16.91 9.46
C ARG A 39 0.39 -16.68 10.89
N ARG A 40 1.11 -15.86 11.67
CA ARG A 40 0.72 -15.52 13.05
C ARG A 40 -0.58 -14.72 13.09
N LEU A 41 -0.75 -13.78 12.16
CA LEU A 41 -1.96 -12.98 12.03
C LEU A 41 -3.15 -13.83 11.57
N GLU A 42 -2.94 -14.75 10.61
CA GLU A 42 -3.95 -15.72 10.17
C GLU A 42 -4.39 -16.63 11.32
N ALA A 43 -3.43 -17.17 12.10
CA ALA A 43 -3.73 -18.00 13.26
C ALA A 43 -4.55 -17.24 14.33
N LYS A 44 -4.16 -16.01 14.66
CA LYS A 44 -4.93 -15.15 15.58
C LYS A 44 -6.30 -14.80 15.04
N SER A 45 -6.42 -14.51 13.74
CA SER A 45 -7.70 -14.26 13.07
C SER A 45 -8.64 -15.45 13.24
N GLN A 46 -8.13 -16.67 13.03
CA GLN A 46 -8.92 -17.88 13.18
C GLN A 46 -9.28 -18.16 14.64
N GLU A 47 -8.37 -17.93 15.58
CA GLU A 47 -8.64 -18.02 17.02
C GLU A 47 -9.79 -17.07 17.42
N LEU A 48 -9.76 -15.82 16.96
CA LEU A 48 -10.81 -14.84 17.26
C LEU A 48 -12.15 -15.21 16.62
N LYS A 49 -12.14 -15.69 15.37
CA LYS A 49 -13.37 -16.16 14.70
C LYS A 49 -14.03 -17.28 15.49
N ASN A 50 -13.24 -18.26 15.95
CA ASN A 50 -13.73 -19.40 16.71
C ASN A 50 -14.17 -18.98 18.13
N LYS A 51 -13.42 -18.11 18.81
CA LYS A 51 -13.70 -17.67 20.18
C LYS A 51 -15.01 -16.88 20.29
N TYR A 52 -15.33 -16.09 19.27
CA TYR A 52 -16.51 -15.22 19.24
C TYR A 52 -17.62 -15.73 18.31
N ASN A 53 -17.50 -16.96 17.78
CA ASN A 53 -18.44 -17.55 16.81
C ASN A 53 -18.80 -16.61 15.65
N LEU A 54 -17.79 -15.92 15.10
CA LEU A 54 -18.00 -14.97 14.01
C LEU A 54 -18.16 -15.68 12.68
N SER A 55 -19.20 -15.31 11.93
CA SER A 55 -19.31 -15.68 10.52
C SER A 55 -18.20 -14.98 9.69
N ALA A 56 -17.88 -15.54 8.52
CA ALA A 56 -16.90 -14.94 7.63
C ALA A 56 -17.29 -13.51 7.18
N GLU A 57 -18.59 -13.25 7.05
CA GLU A 57 -19.14 -11.94 6.69
C GLU A 57 -19.00 -10.93 7.83
N SER A 58 -19.42 -11.30 9.05
CA SER A 58 -19.31 -10.42 10.22
C SER A 58 -17.85 -10.09 10.57
N TYR A 59 -16.92 -11.03 10.37
CA TYR A 59 -15.50 -10.76 10.54
C TYR A 59 -14.97 -9.74 9.53
N ARG A 60 -15.39 -9.83 8.26
CA ARG A 60 -15.03 -8.85 7.22
C ARG A 60 -15.58 -7.46 7.50
N GLU A 61 -16.81 -7.36 7.99
CA GLU A 61 -17.39 -6.07 8.39
C GLU A 61 -16.60 -5.45 9.54
N LEU A 62 -16.24 -6.25 10.55
CA LEU A 62 -15.42 -5.79 11.67
C LEU A 62 -14.04 -5.32 11.22
N GLU A 63 -13.38 -6.08 10.35
CA GLU A 63 -12.10 -5.70 9.75
C GLU A 63 -12.20 -4.37 9.00
N TRP A 64 -13.26 -4.19 8.20
CA TRP A 64 -13.50 -2.95 7.47
C TRP A 64 -13.71 -1.75 8.40
N VAL A 65 -14.48 -1.91 9.48
CA VAL A 65 -14.69 -0.88 10.49
C VAL A 65 -13.37 -0.53 11.18
N VAL A 66 -12.57 -1.52 11.58
CA VAL A 66 -11.27 -1.30 12.22
C VAL A 66 -10.29 -0.57 11.30
N LEU A 67 -10.20 -0.97 10.04
CA LEU A 67 -9.36 -0.30 9.04
C LEU A 67 -9.76 1.16 8.85
N LYS A 68 -11.07 1.44 8.78
CA LYS A 68 -11.59 2.80 8.61
C LYS A 68 -11.41 3.66 9.87
N LEU A 69 -11.40 3.05 11.05
CA LEU A 69 -11.14 3.75 12.32
C LEU A 69 -9.65 4.02 12.58
N LYS A 70 -8.72 3.29 11.96
CA LYS A 70 -7.27 3.50 12.11
C LYS A 70 -6.82 4.97 11.97
N PRO A 71 -7.22 5.75 10.94
CA PRO A 71 -6.89 7.18 10.86
C PRO A 71 -7.56 8.04 11.94
N HIS A 72 -8.71 7.62 12.46
CA HIS A 72 -9.43 8.35 13.51
C HIS A 72 -8.85 8.12 14.91
N LYS A 73 -8.12 7.01 15.15
CA LYS A 73 -7.44 6.75 16.43
C LYS A 73 -6.30 7.73 16.73
N ALA A 74 -5.71 8.34 15.70
CA ALA A 74 -4.68 9.37 15.84
C ALA A 74 -5.25 10.79 16.10
N GLY A 75 -6.55 10.91 16.38
CA GLY A 75 -7.23 12.19 16.66
C GLY A 75 -7.71 12.92 15.41
N VAL A 76 -8.03 14.22 15.55
CA VAL A 76 -8.48 15.05 14.42
C VAL A 76 -7.28 15.47 13.57
N GLN A 77 -6.93 14.62 12.61
CA GLN A 77 -5.79 14.81 11.71
C GLN A 77 -5.93 16.01 10.74
N TRP A 78 -7.16 16.47 10.47
CA TRP A 78 -7.46 17.55 9.51
C TRP A 78 -7.75 18.91 10.17
N LYS A 79 -6.96 19.28 11.18
CA LYS A 79 -6.90 20.67 11.69
C LYS A 79 -5.73 21.41 11.03
N PHE A 80 -5.67 22.74 11.19
CA PHE A 80 -4.64 23.60 10.59
C PHE A 80 -3.21 23.03 10.68
N ALA A 81 -2.80 22.56 11.87
CA ALA A 81 -1.48 21.96 12.09
C ALA A 81 -1.23 20.68 11.26
N GLY A 82 -2.23 19.80 11.14
CA GLY A 82 -2.13 18.58 10.34
C GLY A 82 -2.12 18.86 8.83
N SER A 83 -2.93 19.82 8.38
CA SER A 83 -2.92 20.27 6.98
C SER A 83 -1.61 20.98 6.61
N PHE A 84 -1.03 21.75 7.54
CA PHE A 84 0.25 22.42 7.35
C PHE A 84 1.42 21.43 7.30
N TYR A 85 1.46 20.44 8.20
CA TYR A 85 2.44 19.36 8.15
C TYR A 85 2.35 18.56 6.85
N PHE A 86 1.14 18.23 6.41
CA PHE A 86 0.92 17.55 5.13
C PHE A 86 1.46 18.39 3.96
N ALA A 87 1.18 19.69 3.90
CA ALA A 87 1.70 20.57 2.85
C ALA A 87 3.24 20.60 2.82
N ILE A 88 3.89 20.63 3.99
CA ILE A 88 5.36 20.51 4.08
C ILE A 88 5.82 19.20 3.46
N THR A 89 5.24 18.05 3.84
CA THR A 89 5.67 16.73 3.32
C THR A 89 5.48 16.58 1.80
N VAL A 90 4.52 17.30 1.21
CA VAL A 90 4.30 17.34 -0.24
C VAL A 90 5.36 18.19 -0.92
N ILE A 91 5.64 19.39 -0.41
CA ILE A 91 6.63 20.31 -1.00
C ILE A 91 8.05 19.76 -0.86
N THR A 92 8.36 19.09 0.26
CA THR A 92 9.69 18.49 0.50
C THR A 92 9.85 17.11 -0.13
N THR A 93 8.84 16.63 -0.87
CA THR A 93 8.79 15.31 -1.54
C THR A 93 9.09 14.13 -0.61
N ILE A 94 8.86 14.28 0.70
CA ILE A 94 9.01 13.20 1.68
C ILE A 94 7.85 12.21 1.53
N GLY A 95 6.61 12.71 1.41
CA GLY A 95 5.45 11.92 1.04
C GLY A 95 5.17 10.66 1.89
N THR A 96 5.27 10.73 3.22
CA THR A 96 5.04 9.56 4.12
C THR A 96 3.65 8.92 4.04
N GLY A 97 2.69 9.53 3.34
CA GLY A 97 1.36 8.97 3.13
C GLY A 97 0.45 8.97 4.37
N PHE A 98 0.82 9.67 5.45
CA PHE A 98 0.03 9.76 6.68
C PHE A 98 -0.14 11.22 7.15
N PRO A 99 -1.37 11.72 7.31
CA PRO A 99 -2.64 11.08 6.94
C PRO A 99 -2.86 11.12 5.41
N PRO A 100 -3.37 10.05 4.78
CA PRO A 100 -3.77 10.12 3.39
C PRO A 100 -5.01 11.04 3.26
N PRO A 101 -5.04 11.99 2.31
CA PRO A 101 -6.23 12.78 2.03
C PRO A 101 -7.39 11.85 1.67
N ARG A 102 -8.59 12.14 2.21
CA ARG A 102 -9.81 11.36 1.93
C ARG A 102 -10.15 11.26 0.43
N PHE A 103 -9.61 12.16 -0.38
CA PHE A 103 -9.79 12.21 -1.83
C PHE A 103 -8.84 11.32 -2.63
N PHE A 104 -7.82 10.72 -2.01
CA PHE A 104 -7.10 9.60 -2.60
C PHE A 104 -7.74 8.32 -2.06
N PRO A 105 -8.69 7.71 -2.78
CA PRO A 105 -9.13 6.38 -2.42
C PRO A 105 -7.91 5.48 -2.48
N MET A 106 -7.51 4.94 -1.32
CA MET A 106 -6.82 3.66 -1.28
C MET A 106 -7.66 2.75 -2.16
N ILE A 107 -7.11 2.37 -3.32
CA ILE A 107 -7.80 1.57 -4.34
C ILE A 107 -8.46 0.40 -3.62
N PRO A 108 -9.79 0.32 -3.53
CA PRO A 108 -10.41 -0.88 -3.02
C PRO A 108 -10.18 -1.96 -4.08
N GLU A 109 -9.45 -3.01 -3.74
CA GLU A 109 -9.23 -4.20 -4.59
C GLU A 109 -10.52 -4.96 -4.95
N THR A 110 -11.69 -4.44 -4.57
CA THR A 110 -12.99 -5.09 -4.74
C THR A 110 -13.99 -4.25 -5.53
N LEU A 111 -13.56 -3.60 -6.61
CA LEU A 111 -14.51 -3.16 -7.65
C LEU A 111 -14.86 -4.37 -8.53
N PRO A 112 -16.15 -4.75 -8.69
CA PRO A 112 -16.52 -5.73 -9.68
C PRO A 112 -16.07 -5.20 -11.05
N ARG A 113 -15.34 -6.02 -11.81
CA ARG A 113 -14.98 -5.72 -13.19
C ARG A 113 -16.29 -5.56 -13.96
N PHE A 114 -16.71 -4.32 -14.23
CA PHE A 114 -17.74 -4.07 -15.22
C PHE A 114 -17.22 -4.57 -16.58
N PRO A 115 -17.98 -5.41 -17.31
CA PRO A 115 -17.58 -5.82 -18.64
C PRO A 115 -17.62 -4.59 -19.54
N VAL A 116 -16.48 -4.23 -20.11
CA VAL A 116 -16.40 -3.24 -21.20
C VAL A 116 -16.99 -3.91 -22.44
N THR A 117 -18.32 -3.89 -22.56
CA THR A 117 -18.99 -4.22 -23.81
C THR A 117 -18.70 -3.12 -24.81
N GLY A 118 -18.02 -3.50 -25.89
CA GLY A 118 -17.59 -2.60 -26.95
C GLY A 118 -18.73 -1.80 -27.56
N TYR A 119 -18.53 -0.49 -27.66
CA TYR A 119 -19.28 0.36 -28.56
C TYR A 119 -18.42 0.64 -29.80
N ARG A 120 -18.61 -0.19 -30.82
CA ARG A 120 -18.29 0.18 -32.21
C ARG A 120 -19.33 1.22 -32.61
N ARG A 121 -18.91 2.47 -32.84
CA ARG A 121 -19.75 3.45 -33.55
C ARG A 121 -19.40 3.45 -35.05
N PRO A 122 -20.40 3.63 -35.94
CA PRO A 122 -20.24 3.72 -37.38
C PRO A 122 -19.53 5.00 -37.82
#